data_AF-A0A0V0W0C5-F1
#
_entry.id   AF-A0A0V0W0C5-F1
#
_cell.length_a   1.000
_cell.length_b   1.000
_cell.length_c   1.000
_cell.angle_alpha   90.00
_cell.angle_beta   90.00
_cell.angle_gamma   90.00
#
_symmetry.space_group_name_H-M   'P 1'
#
loop_
_entity.id
_entity.type
_entity.pdbx_description
1 polymer ?
#
loop_
_entity_poly.entity_id
_entity_poly.type
_entity_poly.pdbx_seq_one_letter_code
_entity_poly.pdbx_strand_id
1 'polypeptide(L)'
;LYKAPTQNTGKALIAGDANWQAYPQVTGLVDHSFGKAVEHVVALNADNKFIAYSNVPPDLPKVRTKSNSKGVLMMDPGATDAAAWIVHTVPGFPKALRGYVFPPAEIQKGHLLICLTIKESQIDPIAKTLRIATPLIYYSDIPDTQMNSRPNLKKLVDGESRFVPPLTVSQEISTESAQGLKVTIYSKGEKSRYEMYKRILVKQLKSTIKVWTTRDNILKSDCRKVGRNIKLITSPISVNGDASTLENDVSQWLVSEAGNKFCAIDKPYHKSQAKEPAMAVCIDDVTIFTRFNEIAFIRAWDNGAQPFTNAGGHSFGKAIEDVVGNNRDIKFLAYNNVPPRVPNLKTKSNSKGIIILSIAAATDSAAWILHTVPGFPAAKTGYSWPVAENARGHLLICLTISESQINAIAASLLLVQPVIYYNDIPQTETAGMPYFNKLADGKISTLPPFTSRQTIRTQNANPVTVHIYSKSESSKYEIYKKVIAKVLKKTIKVWSRRDSKLKGDCRGSQRHIRLIKSPAAINDHNTNLEADITNWAVSDPGNIFCHIDKPYMKNQTREPAMAICIDNINIFARFDAIAAQLEDCPK
;
A
#
# COMPACT_ATOMS: atom_id res chain seq x y z
N LEU A 1 -13.79 8.97 -7.51
CA LEU A 1 -13.87 7.50 -7.41
C LEU A 1 -12.54 6.89 -7.77
N TYR A 2 -12.03 6.02 -6.92
CA TYR A 2 -10.89 5.15 -7.19
C TYR A 2 -11.38 3.70 -7.24
N LYS A 3 -11.23 3.03 -8.38
CA LYS A 3 -11.52 1.61 -8.54
C LYS A 3 -10.20 0.86 -8.48
N ALA A 4 -9.95 0.05 -7.46
CA ALA A 4 -8.73 -0.75 -7.40
C ALA A 4 -8.75 -1.91 -8.43
N PRO A 5 -7.58 -2.46 -8.82
CA PRO A 5 -7.47 -3.66 -9.64
C PRO A 5 -8.27 -4.82 -9.07
N THR A 6 -8.82 -5.66 -9.96
CA THR A 6 -9.61 -6.86 -9.67
C THR A 6 -10.90 -6.64 -8.86
N GLN A 7 -11.24 -5.40 -8.50
CA GLN A 7 -12.48 -5.04 -7.82
C GLN A 7 -13.58 -4.64 -8.81
N ASN A 8 -14.80 -5.11 -8.57
CA ASN A 8 -16.00 -4.63 -9.26
C ASN A 8 -16.59 -3.39 -8.58
N THR A 9 -16.19 -3.12 -7.33
CA THR A 9 -16.55 -1.94 -6.54
C THR A 9 -15.41 -0.93 -6.54
N GLY A 10 -15.57 0.19 -5.82
CA GLY A 10 -14.48 1.13 -5.60
C GLY A 10 -14.56 1.84 -4.26
N LYS A 11 -13.75 2.89 -4.11
CA LYS A 11 -13.80 3.83 -3.01
C LYS A 11 -14.02 5.25 -3.56
N ALA A 12 -14.97 5.98 -3.02
CA ALA A 12 -15.28 7.34 -3.46
C ALA A 12 -15.02 8.37 -2.37
N LEU A 13 -14.63 9.56 -2.80
CA LEU A 13 -14.69 10.77 -2.00
C LEU A 13 -15.82 11.59 -2.62
N ILE A 14 -16.82 11.92 -1.81
CA ILE A 14 -18.01 12.66 -2.20
C ILE A 14 -17.95 14.00 -1.47
N ALA A 15 -18.41 15.07 -2.11
CA ALA A 15 -18.42 16.39 -1.49
C ALA A 15 -19.18 16.36 -0.15
N GLY A 16 -18.57 16.89 0.91
CA GLY A 16 -19.11 16.87 2.28
C GLY A 16 -18.65 15.67 3.12
N ASP A 17 -18.11 14.60 2.52
CA ASP A 17 -17.62 13.44 3.25
C ASP A 17 -16.12 13.53 3.53
N ALA A 18 -15.75 13.30 4.80
CA ALA A 18 -14.35 13.33 5.20
C ALA A 18 -13.56 12.09 4.79
N ASN A 19 -14.19 10.94 4.51
CA ASN A 19 -13.55 9.62 4.40
C ASN A 19 -13.80 8.93 3.05
N TRP A 20 -12.95 7.94 2.73
CA TRP A 20 -13.20 7.00 1.62
C TRP A 20 -14.47 6.21 1.87
N GLN A 21 -15.50 6.47 1.08
CA GLN A 21 -16.77 5.74 1.13
C GLN A 21 -16.70 4.48 0.26
N ALA A 22 -17.30 3.39 0.73
CA ALA A 22 -17.52 2.22 -0.11
C ALA A 22 -18.39 2.62 -1.30
N TYR A 23 -17.95 2.26 -2.50
CA TYR A 23 -18.63 2.60 -3.72
C TYR A 23 -19.23 1.33 -4.35
N PRO A 24 -20.53 1.32 -4.73
CA PRO A 24 -21.19 0.15 -5.30
C PRO A 24 -20.55 -0.36 -6.60
N GLN A 25 -21.04 -1.49 -7.10
CA GLN A 25 -20.44 -2.14 -8.26
C GLN A 25 -20.50 -1.23 -9.50
N VAL A 26 -19.34 -0.94 -10.10
CA VAL A 26 -19.24 -0.04 -11.27
C VAL A 26 -19.72 -0.67 -12.57
N THR A 27 -20.05 -1.96 -12.56
CA THR A 27 -20.45 -2.72 -13.75
C THR A 27 -21.91 -2.52 -14.14
N GLY A 28 -22.77 -2.07 -13.21
CA GLY A 28 -24.16 -1.72 -13.48
C GLY A 28 -24.35 -0.22 -13.74
N LEU A 29 -25.47 0.18 -14.35
CA LEU A 29 -25.83 1.60 -14.50
C LEU A 29 -26.43 2.21 -13.22
N VAL A 30 -27.14 1.37 -12.46
CA VAL A 30 -27.95 1.78 -11.31
C VAL A 30 -27.12 1.69 -10.02
N ASP A 31 -27.59 2.33 -8.95
CA ASP A 31 -27.04 2.28 -7.58
C ASP A 31 -25.71 3.01 -7.36
N HIS A 32 -25.18 3.76 -8.34
CA HIS A 32 -23.96 4.55 -8.11
C HIS A 32 -23.88 5.86 -8.90
N SER A 33 -23.20 6.85 -8.31
CA SER A 33 -23.21 8.24 -8.81
C SER A 33 -22.62 8.43 -10.22
N PHE A 34 -21.59 7.68 -10.61
CA PHE A 34 -21.04 7.71 -11.97
C PHE A 34 -21.96 7.12 -13.03
N GLY A 35 -22.82 6.17 -12.67
CA GLY A 35 -23.76 5.54 -13.59
C GLY A 35 -24.89 6.52 -13.86
N LYS A 36 -25.40 7.11 -12.78
CA LYS A 36 -26.33 8.24 -12.84
C LYS A 36 -25.76 9.42 -13.63
N ALA A 37 -24.51 9.82 -13.38
CA ALA A 37 -23.89 10.96 -14.06
C ALA A 37 -23.69 10.76 -15.58
N VAL A 38 -23.61 9.52 -16.05
CA VAL A 38 -23.49 9.22 -17.49
C VAL A 38 -24.79 8.69 -18.11
N GLU A 39 -25.91 8.69 -17.38
CA GLU A 39 -27.16 8.09 -17.86
C GLU A 39 -27.63 8.73 -19.19
N HIS A 40 -27.51 10.06 -19.28
CA HIS A 40 -27.84 10.85 -20.49
C HIS A 40 -26.69 10.91 -21.52
N VAL A 41 -25.57 10.25 -21.24
CA VAL A 41 -24.46 10.06 -22.18
C VAL A 41 -24.60 8.69 -22.86
N VAL A 42 -25.09 7.68 -22.12
CA VAL A 42 -25.24 6.30 -22.61
C VAL A 42 -26.64 6.01 -23.17
N ALA A 43 -27.62 6.86 -22.87
CA ALA A 43 -28.97 6.81 -23.43
C ALA A 43 -29.38 8.19 -23.97
N LEU A 44 -30.30 8.21 -24.94
CA LEU A 44 -30.80 9.44 -25.54
C LEU A 44 -31.59 10.24 -24.50
N ASN A 45 -31.27 11.52 -24.36
CA ASN A 45 -32.06 12.49 -23.63
C ASN A 45 -32.18 13.75 -24.51
N ALA A 46 -33.39 14.31 -24.59
CA ALA A 46 -33.66 15.44 -25.48
C ALA A 46 -32.93 16.72 -25.03
N ASP A 47 -32.78 16.90 -23.72
CA ASP A 47 -32.30 18.12 -23.08
C ASP A 47 -30.78 18.10 -22.94
N ASN A 48 -30.20 16.98 -22.51
CA ASN A 48 -28.75 16.86 -22.33
C ASN A 48 -27.99 16.84 -23.67
N LYS A 49 -26.92 17.62 -23.76
CA LYS A 49 -26.00 17.69 -24.90
C LYS A 49 -24.57 17.55 -24.40
N PHE A 50 -23.72 16.80 -25.10
CA PHE A 50 -22.36 16.53 -24.65
C PHE A 50 -21.35 16.35 -25.77
N ILE A 51 -20.08 16.53 -25.39
CA ILE A 51 -18.94 16.00 -26.14
C ILE A 51 -18.32 14.85 -25.34
N ALA A 52 -17.91 13.78 -26.03
CA ALA A 52 -17.16 12.70 -25.43
C ALA A 52 -15.81 12.56 -26.14
N TYR A 53 -14.75 12.40 -25.34
CA TYR A 53 -13.38 12.37 -25.84
C TYR A 53 -12.56 11.27 -25.20
N SER A 54 -11.70 10.61 -25.98
CA SER A 54 -10.85 9.51 -25.51
C SER A 54 -9.78 9.16 -26.52
N ASN A 55 -8.60 8.75 -26.05
CA ASN A 55 -7.58 8.15 -26.92
C ASN A 55 -7.84 6.67 -27.25
N VAL A 56 -8.76 6.03 -26.53
CA VAL A 56 -9.23 4.67 -26.80
C VAL A 56 -10.76 4.70 -26.71
N PRO A 57 -11.43 5.30 -27.71
CA PRO A 57 -12.89 5.36 -27.73
C PRO A 57 -13.50 3.96 -27.88
N PRO A 58 -14.70 3.73 -27.33
CA PRO A 58 -15.40 2.46 -27.51
C PRO A 58 -15.68 2.14 -28.97
N ASP A 59 -15.50 0.87 -29.34
CA ASP A 59 -15.83 0.29 -30.65
C ASP A 59 -15.12 0.90 -31.87
N LEU A 60 -14.07 1.70 -31.65
CA LEU A 60 -13.28 2.34 -32.70
C LEU A 60 -11.83 1.83 -32.64
N PRO A 61 -11.47 0.81 -33.44
CA PRO A 61 -10.10 0.28 -33.46
C PRO A 61 -9.13 1.26 -34.15
N LYS A 62 -7.88 1.29 -33.68
CA LYS A 62 -6.73 1.93 -34.35
C LYS A 62 -6.79 3.46 -34.52
N VAL A 63 -7.40 4.19 -33.59
CA VAL A 63 -7.31 5.66 -33.62
C VAL A 63 -5.91 6.14 -33.25
N ARG A 64 -5.35 7.07 -34.03
CA ARG A 64 -4.04 7.67 -33.77
C ARG A 64 -4.22 9.06 -33.16
N THR A 65 -4.10 9.15 -31.85
CA THR A 65 -3.90 10.42 -31.14
C THR A 65 -2.71 10.31 -30.19
N LYS A 66 -2.01 11.43 -29.97
CA LYS A 66 -0.94 11.51 -28.96
C LYS A 66 -1.48 11.94 -27.60
N SER A 67 -2.73 12.40 -27.51
CA SER A 67 -3.35 12.69 -26.22
C SER A 67 -3.71 11.40 -25.50
N ASN A 68 -3.73 11.42 -24.16
CA ASN A 68 -4.25 10.34 -23.35
C ASN A 68 -5.55 10.70 -22.63
N SER A 69 -5.97 11.95 -22.74
CA SER A 69 -7.14 12.51 -22.09
C SER A 69 -8.40 11.73 -22.47
N LYS A 70 -9.24 11.44 -21.46
CA LYS A 70 -10.56 10.83 -21.61
C LYS A 70 -11.57 11.52 -20.71
N GLY A 71 -12.81 11.64 -21.17
CA GLY A 71 -13.85 12.29 -20.42
C GLY A 71 -15.07 12.67 -21.23
N VAL A 72 -15.99 13.34 -20.54
CA VAL A 72 -17.24 13.86 -21.09
C VAL A 72 -17.47 15.25 -20.53
N LEU A 73 -17.81 16.20 -21.40
CA LEU A 73 -18.27 17.52 -21.01
C LEU A 73 -19.71 17.67 -21.50
N MET A 74 -20.64 17.85 -20.58
CA MET A 74 -22.08 17.83 -20.85
C MET A 74 -22.80 19.04 -20.25
N MET A 75 -23.92 19.41 -20.86
CA MET A 75 -24.77 20.53 -20.45
C MET A 75 -26.23 20.24 -20.80
N ASP A 76 -27.15 20.85 -20.06
CA ASP A 76 -28.54 21.00 -20.46
C ASP A 76 -28.75 22.45 -20.94
N PRO A 77 -28.90 22.72 -22.25
CA PRO A 77 -29.12 24.07 -22.77
C PRO A 77 -30.44 24.72 -22.32
N GLY A 78 -31.39 23.95 -21.80
CA GLY A 78 -32.70 24.42 -21.35
C GLY A 78 -32.74 24.77 -19.86
N ALA A 79 -31.73 24.38 -19.08
CA ALA A 79 -31.66 24.60 -17.64
C ALA A 79 -30.44 25.45 -17.27
N THR A 80 -30.64 26.47 -16.42
CA THR A 80 -29.57 27.38 -16.00
C THR A 80 -28.51 26.67 -15.18
N ASP A 81 -27.24 26.83 -15.58
CA ASP A 81 -26.06 26.32 -14.87
C ASP A 81 -26.03 24.78 -14.73
N ALA A 82 -26.82 24.07 -15.53
CA ALA A 82 -26.87 22.61 -15.54
C ALA A 82 -25.74 22.03 -16.43
N ALA A 83 -24.52 21.97 -15.91
CA ALA A 83 -23.39 21.38 -16.62
C ALA A 83 -22.48 20.52 -15.73
N ALA A 84 -21.86 19.51 -16.36
CA ALA A 84 -20.95 18.59 -15.68
C ALA A 84 -19.74 18.23 -16.54
N TRP A 85 -18.62 18.01 -15.88
CA TRP A 85 -17.39 17.55 -16.50
C TRP A 85 -16.83 16.31 -15.80
N ILE A 86 -16.66 15.25 -16.59
CA ILE A 86 -16.13 13.97 -16.14
C ILE A 86 -14.74 13.76 -16.75
N VAL A 87 -13.77 13.41 -15.92
CA VAL A 87 -12.43 12.99 -16.33
C VAL A 87 -12.15 11.59 -15.78
N HIS A 88 -11.62 10.69 -16.62
CA HIS A 88 -11.34 9.31 -16.20
C HIS A 88 -10.15 8.70 -16.91
N THR A 89 -9.71 7.54 -16.40
CA THR A 89 -8.61 6.76 -17.01
C THR A 89 -9.07 5.55 -17.81
N VAL A 90 -10.35 5.17 -17.72
CA VAL A 90 -10.94 3.95 -18.32
C VAL A 90 -10.94 3.98 -19.86
N PRO A 91 -10.15 3.15 -20.55
CA PRO A 91 -10.24 2.94 -22.00
C PRO A 91 -11.57 2.30 -22.40
N GLY A 92 -12.14 2.65 -23.55
CA GLY A 92 -13.38 2.05 -24.07
C GLY A 92 -14.67 2.49 -23.35
N PHE A 93 -14.61 3.57 -22.56
CA PHE A 93 -15.74 4.12 -21.80
C PHE A 93 -15.83 5.65 -21.99
N PRO A 94 -17.02 6.25 -21.93
CA PRO A 94 -18.35 5.63 -22.02
C PRO A 94 -18.79 5.36 -23.47
N LYS A 95 -19.75 4.45 -23.66
CA LYS A 95 -20.39 4.20 -24.95
C LYS A 95 -21.48 5.22 -25.23
N ALA A 96 -21.15 6.28 -25.98
CA ALA A 96 -22.09 7.34 -26.32
C ALA A 96 -23.34 6.77 -27.01
N LEU A 97 -24.51 7.04 -26.40
CA LEU A 97 -25.86 6.61 -26.83
C LEU A 97 -26.06 5.11 -27.08
N ARG A 98 -25.21 4.25 -26.51
CA ARG A 98 -25.19 2.81 -26.81
C ARG A 98 -25.25 1.92 -25.56
N GLY A 99 -25.88 2.43 -24.50
CA GLY A 99 -26.05 1.74 -23.23
C GLY A 99 -24.80 1.74 -22.35
N TYR A 100 -25.01 1.49 -21.06
CA TYR A 100 -23.94 1.46 -20.08
C TYR A 100 -23.18 0.15 -20.16
N VAL A 101 -21.86 0.24 -20.38
CA VAL A 101 -20.96 -0.91 -20.28
C VAL A 101 -19.64 -0.44 -19.67
N PHE A 102 -19.33 -0.92 -18.47
CA PHE A 102 -17.97 -0.84 -17.96
C PHE A 102 -17.10 -1.92 -18.62
N PRO A 103 -15.99 -1.59 -19.30
CA PRO A 103 -15.22 -2.57 -20.07
C PRO A 103 -14.69 -3.71 -19.19
N PRO A 104 -15.01 -4.99 -19.49
CA PRO A 104 -14.62 -6.12 -18.63
C PRO A 104 -13.11 -6.27 -18.41
N ALA A 105 -12.30 -5.97 -19.43
CA ALA A 105 -10.84 -6.01 -19.32
C ALA A 105 -10.27 -5.00 -18.31
N GLU A 106 -11.00 -3.91 -18.07
CA GLU A 106 -10.59 -2.82 -17.19
C GLU A 106 -11.01 -3.08 -15.72
N ILE A 107 -11.77 -4.15 -15.45
CA ILE A 107 -11.97 -4.65 -14.07
C ILE A 107 -10.65 -5.10 -13.45
N GLN A 108 -9.76 -5.68 -14.26
CA GLN A 108 -8.46 -6.17 -13.79
C GLN A 108 -7.47 -5.05 -13.45
N LYS A 109 -7.81 -3.78 -13.73
CA LYS A 109 -6.93 -2.63 -13.55
C LYS A 109 -7.49 -1.60 -12.58
N GLY A 110 -6.59 -0.81 -12.03
CA GLY A 110 -6.89 0.34 -11.19
C GLY A 110 -7.22 1.58 -12.01
N HIS A 111 -8.29 2.30 -11.66
CA HIS A 111 -8.80 3.47 -12.37
C HIS A 111 -9.19 4.61 -11.45
N LEU A 112 -9.05 5.83 -11.97
CA LEU A 112 -9.49 7.06 -11.33
C LEU A 112 -10.57 7.71 -12.19
N LEU A 113 -11.65 8.14 -11.55
CA LEU A 113 -12.75 8.89 -12.16
C LEU A 113 -13.09 10.10 -11.28
N ILE A 114 -13.25 11.26 -11.92
CA ILE A 114 -13.61 12.55 -11.31
C ILE A 114 -14.86 13.06 -12.03
N CYS A 115 -15.84 13.51 -11.26
CA CYS A 115 -17.05 14.15 -11.76
C CYS A 115 -17.17 15.51 -11.06
N LEU A 116 -17.30 16.58 -11.84
CA LEU A 116 -17.43 17.95 -11.35
C LEU A 116 -18.72 18.55 -11.89
N THR A 117 -19.57 19.05 -11.01
CA THR A 117 -20.66 19.96 -11.39
C THR A 117 -20.08 21.36 -11.61
N ILE A 118 -20.34 21.95 -12.77
CA ILE A 118 -19.73 23.22 -13.19
C ILE A 118 -20.81 24.17 -13.69
N LYS A 119 -20.56 25.47 -13.53
CA LYS A 119 -21.38 26.49 -14.20
C LYS A 119 -21.20 26.41 -15.71
N GLU A 120 -22.24 26.76 -16.47
CA GLU A 120 -22.17 26.79 -17.93
C GLU A 120 -21.08 27.73 -18.45
N SER A 121 -20.81 28.81 -17.71
CA SER A 121 -19.75 29.78 -18.02
C SER A 121 -18.35 29.16 -18.02
N GLN A 122 -18.16 27.99 -17.37
CA GLN A 122 -16.87 27.29 -17.29
C GLN A 122 -16.62 26.37 -18.49
N ILE A 123 -17.64 26.11 -19.32
CA ILE A 123 -17.53 25.20 -20.48
C ILE A 123 -16.49 25.69 -21.49
N ASP A 124 -16.52 26.97 -21.88
CA ASP A 124 -15.56 27.51 -22.86
C ASP A 124 -14.11 27.58 -22.32
N PRO A 125 -13.88 27.99 -21.05
CA PRO A 125 -12.57 27.83 -20.38
C PRO A 125 -12.04 26.40 -20.37
N ILE A 126 -12.88 25.40 -20.06
CA ILE A 126 -12.49 23.98 -20.09
C ILE A 126 -12.16 23.58 -21.53
N ALA A 127 -12.99 23.95 -22.49
CA ALA A 127 -12.76 23.66 -23.91
C ALA A 127 -11.41 24.22 -24.40
N LYS A 128 -11.02 25.42 -23.96
CA LYS A 128 -9.69 25.99 -24.25
C LYS A 128 -8.55 25.11 -23.77
N THR A 129 -8.66 24.52 -22.58
CA THR A 129 -7.64 23.60 -22.05
C THR A 129 -7.62 22.26 -22.77
N LEU A 130 -8.79 21.73 -23.14
CA LEU A 130 -8.90 20.49 -23.91
C LEU A 130 -8.29 20.68 -25.31
N ARG A 131 -8.56 21.80 -25.97
CA ARG A 131 -7.95 22.12 -27.26
C ARG A 131 -6.43 22.05 -27.25
N ILE A 132 -5.78 22.50 -26.17
CA ILE A 132 -4.32 22.43 -26.02
C ILE A 132 -3.84 21.00 -25.78
N ALA A 133 -4.63 20.19 -25.07
CA ALA A 133 -4.36 18.77 -24.84
C ALA A 133 -4.70 17.87 -26.04
N THR A 134 -5.32 18.44 -27.09
CA THR A 134 -5.69 17.81 -28.37
C THR A 134 -6.28 16.39 -28.22
N PRO A 135 -7.30 16.19 -27.37
CA PRO A 135 -7.97 14.90 -27.27
C PRO A 135 -8.72 14.59 -28.56
N LEU A 136 -8.97 13.31 -28.81
CA LEU A 136 -9.87 12.90 -29.88
C LEU A 136 -11.31 13.01 -29.37
N ILE A 137 -12.10 13.89 -29.99
CA ILE A 137 -13.56 13.91 -29.83
C ILE A 137 -14.15 12.78 -30.68
N TYR A 138 -14.87 11.85 -30.07
CA TYR A 138 -15.50 10.72 -30.77
C TYR A 138 -17.02 10.81 -30.83
N TYR A 139 -17.61 11.77 -30.10
CA TYR A 139 -19.02 12.08 -30.14
C TYR A 139 -19.25 13.55 -29.77
N SER A 140 -20.19 14.22 -30.45
CA SER A 140 -20.68 15.55 -30.13
C SER A 140 -22.09 15.71 -30.66
N ASP A 141 -23.01 16.18 -29.84
CA ASP A 141 -24.36 16.61 -30.24
C ASP A 141 -24.69 18.04 -29.78
N ILE A 142 -23.67 18.83 -29.42
CA ILE A 142 -23.84 20.23 -29.02
C ILE A 142 -24.45 21.04 -30.17
N PRO A 143 -25.57 21.76 -29.96
CA PRO A 143 -26.19 22.60 -30.98
C PRO A 143 -25.29 23.78 -31.39
N ASP A 144 -25.41 24.22 -32.65
CA ASP A 144 -24.65 25.36 -33.17
C ASP A 144 -24.86 26.64 -32.35
N THR A 145 -26.07 26.86 -31.80
CA THR A 145 -26.36 28.01 -30.93
C THR A 145 -25.49 28.02 -29.67
N GLN A 146 -25.23 26.84 -29.10
CA GLN A 146 -24.37 26.67 -27.93
C GLN A 146 -22.87 26.74 -28.30
N MET A 147 -22.50 26.30 -29.50
CA MET A 147 -21.13 26.40 -30.01
C MET A 147 -20.75 27.83 -30.43
N ASN A 148 -21.67 28.57 -31.05
CA ASN A 148 -21.43 29.93 -31.54
C ASN A 148 -21.20 30.93 -30.39
N SER A 149 -21.80 30.68 -29.23
CA SER A 149 -21.53 31.45 -28.00
C SER A 149 -20.24 31.02 -27.28
N ARG A 150 -19.63 29.89 -27.67
CA ARG A 150 -18.45 29.28 -27.02
C ARG A 150 -17.36 28.98 -28.06
N PRO A 151 -16.54 29.97 -28.44
CA PRO A 151 -15.61 29.85 -29.56
C PRO A 151 -14.52 28.79 -29.36
N ASN A 152 -14.11 28.51 -28.12
CA ASN A 152 -13.17 27.40 -27.87
C ASN A 152 -13.89 26.06 -27.92
N LEU A 153 -15.14 25.95 -27.49
CA LEU A 153 -15.91 24.73 -27.67
C LEU A 153 -16.09 24.40 -29.16
N LYS A 154 -16.52 25.39 -29.95
CA LYS A 154 -16.67 25.24 -31.41
C LYS A 154 -15.39 24.72 -32.06
N LYS A 155 -14.25 25.38 -31.79
CA LYS A 155 -12.95 25.00 -32.35
C LYS A 155 -12.44 23.64 -31.88
N LEU A 156 -12.86 23.19 -30.69
CA LEU A 156 -12.53 21.86 -30.18
C LEU A 156 -13.28 20.78 -30.98
N VAL A 157 -14.58 20.98 -31.20
CA VAL A 157 -15.45 20.06 -31.96
C VAL A 157 -15.06 20.04 -33.43
N ASP A 158 -14.76 21.20 -34.01
CA ASP A 158 -14.32 21.34 -35.41
C ASP A 158 -12.90 20.77 -35.67
N GLY A 159 -12.17 20.37 -34.61
CA GLY A 159 -10.84 19.76 -34.73
C GLY A 159 -9.73 20.74 -35.15
N GLU A 160 -9.91 22.04 -34.88
CA GLU A 160 -8.91 23.05 -35.26
C GLU A 160 -7.59 22.88 -34.50
N SER A 161 -6.54 22.48 -35.22
CA SER A 161 -5.21 22.16 -34.66
C SER A 161 -4.22 23.33 -34.63
N ARG A 162 -4.57 24.49 -35.21
CA ARG A 162 -3.69 25.67 -35.24
C ARG A 162 -3.73 26.42 -33.91
N PHE A 163 -2.74 26.14 -33.05
CA PHE A 163 -2.43 26.96 -31.88
C PHE A 163 -1.32 27.96 -32.16
N VAL A 164 -1.62 29.24 -31.95
CA VAL A 164 -0.63 30.30 -31.77
C VAL A 164 -0.19 30.27 -30.30
N PRO A 165 1.10 30.50 -29.97
CA PRO A 165 1.55 30.57 -28.58
C PRO A 165 0.65 31.47 -27.70
N PRO A 166 0.48 31.14 -26.41
CA PRO A 166 1.26 30.17 -25.63
C PRO A 166 0.85 28.70 -25.85
N LEU A 167 1.85 27.81 -25.91
CA LEU A 167 1.68 26.36 -26.10
C LEU A 167 1.38 25.60 -24.78
N THR A 168 1.13 26.34 -23.71
CA THR A 168 0.72 25.87 -22.40
C THR A 168 -0.33 26.81 -21.83
N VAL A 169 -1.31 26.29 -21.10
CA VAL A 169 -2.31 27.09 -20.39
C VAL A 169 -2.42 26.63 -18.94
N SER A 170 -2.70 27.58 -18.07
CA SER A 170 -3.23 27.36 -16.73
C SER A 170 -4.57 28.06 -16.66
N GLN A 171 -5.64 27.32 -16.40
CA GLN A 171 -7.00 27.83 -16.35
C GLN A 171 -7.60 27.47 -14.99
N GLU A 172 -8.03 28.46 -14.23
CA GLU A 172 -8.82 28.24 -13.02
C GLU A 172 -10.30 28.25 -13.38
N ILE A 173 -11.04 27.32 -12.76
CA ILE A 173 -12.50 27.23 -12.79
C ILE A 173 -13.01 27.00 -11.36
N SER A 174 -14.30 27.21 -11.14
CA SER A 174 -14.97 26.89 -9.88
C SER A 174 -16.18 25.99 -10.12
N THR A 175 -16.40 25.03 -9.22
CA THR A 175 -17.61 24.20 -9.26
C THR A 175 -18.85 25.00 -8.82
N GLU A 176 -20.03 24.50 -9.15
CA GLU A 176 -21.30 25.23 -9.03
C GLU A 176 -21.80 25.48 -7.58
N SER A 177 -21.10 25.04 -6.54
CA SER A 177 -21.57 25.16 -5.14
C SER A 177 -21.29 26.54 -4.50
N ALA A 178 -22.02 26.87 -3.43
CA ALA A 178 -21.86 28.14 -2.69
C ALA A 178 -20.45 28.41 -2.16
N GLN A 179 -19.67 27.34 -1.91
CA GLN A 179 -18.26 27.41 -1.51
C GLN A 179 -17.29 26.96 -2.63
N GLY A 180 -17.80 26.67 -3.83
CA GLY A 180 -17.12 26.25 -5.07
C GLY A 180 -15.69 25.73 -4.95
N LEU A 181 -15.48 24.44 -5.22
CA LEU A 181 -14.14 23.86 -5.30
C LEU A 181 -13.32 24.60 -6.38
N LYS A 182 -12.15 25.10 -5.98
CA LYS A 182 -11.20 25.69 -6.93
C LYS A 182 -10.47 24.59 -7.68
N VAL A 183 -10.65 24.56 -8.99
CA VAL A 183 -10.01 23.59 -9.86
C VAL A 183 -9.12 24.33 -10.86
N THR A 184 -7.85 23.97 -10.91
CA THR A 184 -6.89 24.50 -11.87
C THR A 184 -6.54 23.43 -12.89
N ILE A 185 -6.76 23.72 -14.16
CA ILE A 185 -6.43 22.86 -15.28
C ILE A 185 -5.12 23.36 -15.89
N TYR A 186 -4.15 22.47 -15.98
CA TYR A 186 -2.90 22.72 -16.69
C TYR A 186 -2.89 21.88 -17.96
N SER A 187 -2.69 22.51 -19.11
CA SER A 187 -2.54 21.79 -20.39
C SER A 187 -1.30 22.25 -21.12
N LYS A 188 -0.68 21.31 -21.85
CA LYS A 188 0.42 21.59 -22.77
C LYS A 188 0.18 20.93 -24.12
N GLY A 189 0.57 21.63 -25.18
CA GLY A 189 0.62 21.07 -26.52
C GLY A 189 1.94 20.33 -26.78
N GLU A 190 1.96 19.46 -27.78
CA GLU A 190 3.16 18.69 -28.17
C GLU A 190 4.37 19.56 -28.55
N LYS A 191 4.10 20.76 -29.11
CA LYS A 191 5.12 21.72 -29.55
C LYS A 191 5.81 22.44 -28.38
N SER A 192 5.23 22.43 -27.17
CA SER A 192 5.83 23.06 -25.99
C SER A 192 7.15 22.43 -25.55
N ARG A 193 7.33 21.13 -25.83
CA ARG A 193 8.46 20.30 -25.37
C ARG A 193 8.65 20.28 -23.84
N TYR A 194 7.69 20.78 -23.08
CA TYR A 194 7.75 20.78 -21.62
C TYR A 194 7.33 19.44 -21.05
N GLU A 195 8.06 18.99 -20.04
CA GLU A 195 7.75 17.84 -19.23
C GLU A 195 6.69 18.26 -18.19
N MET A 196 5.52 17.61 -18.21
CA MET A 196 4.33 18.01 -17.44
C MET A 196 4.59 18.17 -15.92
N TYR A 197 5.29 17.25 -15.28
CA TYR A 197 5.43 17.20 -13.83
C TYR A 197 6.38 18.29 -13.31
N LYS A 198 7.62 18.33 -13.78
CA LYS A 198 8.65 19.26 -13.28
C LYS A 198 8.55 20.64 -13.91
N ARG A 199 8.37 20.74 -15.23
CA ARG A 199 8.44 22.03 -15.94
C ARG A 199 7.14 22.82 -15.81
N ILE A 200 6.02 22.16 -15.55
CA ILE A 200 4.72 22.79 -15.34
C ILE A 200 4.29 22.63 -13.87
N LEU A 201 3.94 21.43 -13.41
CA LEU A 201 3.29 21.26 -12.10
C LEU A 201 4.16 21.71 -10.91
N VAL A 202 5.41 21.26 -10.78
CA VAL A 202 6.32 21.70 -9.69
C VAL A 202 6.54 23.22 -9.72
N LYS A 203 6.63 23.82 -10.91
CA LYS A 203 6.81 25.28 -11.04
C LYS A 203 5.56 26.06 -10.65
N GLN A 204 4.39 25.61 -11.09
CA GLN A 204 3.13 26.30 -10.87
C GLN A 204 2.64 26.12 -9.42
N LEU A 205 2.75 24.90 -8.88
CA LEU A 205 2.39 24.60 -7.49
C LEU A 205 3.42 25.13 -6.49
N LYS A 206 4.64 25.47 -6.93
CA LYS A 206 5.75 25.96 -6.09
C LYS A 206 6.10 25.05 -4.90
N SER A 207 5.76 23.76 -4.98
CA SER A 207 5.91 22.76 -3.91
C SER A 207 6.58 21.50 -4.43
N THR A 208 7.20 20.72 -3.54
CA THR A 208 7.48 19.31 -3.78
C THR A 208 6.17 18.56 -4.03
N ILE A 209 6.18 17.60 -4.94
CA ILE A 209 5.04 16.74 -5.26
C ILE A 209 5.38 15.26 -5.01
N LYS A 210 4.42 14.50 -4.47
CA LYS A 210 4.44 13.04 -4.38
C LYS A 210 3.63 12.48 -5.53
N VAL A 211 4.21 11.62 -6.36
CA VAL A 211 3.62 11.20 -7.64
C VAL A 211 3.38 9.70 -7.71
N TRP A 212 2.15 9.29 -8.01
CA TRP A 212 1.74 7.94 -8.35
C TRP A 212 1.54 7.83 -9.86
N THR A 213 2.41 7.07 -10.52
CA THR A 213 2.41 6.93 -11.98
C THR A 213 3.38 5.83 -12.40
N THR A 214 3.10 5.19 -13.53
CA THR A 214 4.12 4.43 -14.25
C THR A 214 5.26 5.35 -14.69
N ARG A 215 6.46 4.78 -14.78
CA ARG A 215 7.71 5.52 -15.00
C ARG A 215 8.64 4.73 -15.91
N ASP A 216 9.46 5.47 -16.68
CA ASP A 216 10.58 4.88 -17.41
C ASP A 216 11.85 4.90 -16.55
N ASN A 217 12.92 4.28 -17.05
CA ASN A 217 14.21 4.26 -16.34
C ASN A 217 15.01 5.56 -16.48
N ILE A 218 14.45 6.58 -17.14
CA ILE A 218 15.17 7.81 -17.52
C ILE A 218 14.82 8.95 -16.56
N LEU A 219 13.53 9.17 -16.30
CA LEU A 219 13.08 10.17 -15.36
C LEU A 219 13.11 9.61 -13.93
N LYS A 220 13.97 10.19 -13.09
CA LYS A 220 14.13 9.82 -11.68
C LYS A 220 13.52 10.87 -10.77
N SER A 221 13.38 10.53 -9.49
CA SER A 221 13.16 11.55 -8.46
C SER A 221 14.23 12.63 -8.56
N ASP A 222 13.84 13.87 -8.29
CA ASP A 222 14.74 15.01 -8.34
C ASP A 222 14.70 15.73 -7.00
N CYS A 223 15.85 15.78 -6.33
CA CYS A 223 16.04 16.39 -5.01
C CYS A 223 16.93 17.64 -5.06
N ARG A 224 17.23 18.19 -6.25
CA ARG A 224 18.22 19.27 -6.42
C ARG A 224 17.81 20.63 -5.85
N LYS A 225 16.52 20.89 -5.61
CA LYS A 225 16.04 22.18 -5.07
C LYS A 225 15.17 21.95 -3.85
N VAL A 226 15.63 22.41 -2.69
CA VAL A 226 14.87 22.32 -1.43
C VAL A 226 13.45 22.88 -1.63
N GLY A 227 12.44 22.11 -1.24
CA GLY A 227 11.02 22.47 -1.34
C GLY A 227 10.38 22.43 -2.73
N ARG A 228 11.09 22.06 -3.80
CA ARG A 228 10.55 21.96 -5.18
C ARG A 228 11.06 20.72 -5.91
N ASN A 229 10.70 19.56 -5.38
CA ASN A 229 11.19 18.26 -5.80
C ASN A 229 10.07 17.36 -6.36
N ILE A 230 10.48 16.25 -6.98
CA ILE A 230 9.57 15.15 -7.35
C ILE A 230 9.94 13.94 -6.49
N LYS A 231 9.02 13.54 -5.62
CA LYS A 231 9.08 12.28 -4.85
C LYS A 231 8.16 11.27 -5.52
N LEU A 232 8.69 10.09 -5.82
CA LEU A 232 7.90 9.03 -6.45
C LEU A 232 7.31 8.14 -5.35
N ILE A 233 6.01 7.88 -5.41
CA ILE A 233 5.34 7.00 -4.46
C ILE A 233 5.78 5.56 -4.74
N THR A 234 6.11 4.82 -3.69
CA THR A 234 6.53 3.42 -3.80
C THR A 234 5.31 2.53 -3.95
N SER A 235 5.34 1.67 -4.96
CA SER A 235 4.36 0.59 -5.16
C SER A 235 4.54 -0.49 -4.09
N PRO A 236 3.44 -1.07 -3.55
CA PRO A 236 2.03 -0.76 -3.80
C PRO A 236 1.47 0.35 -2.90
N ILE A 237 0.30 0.87 -3.27
CA ILE A 237 -0.58 1.65 -2.39
C ILE A 237 -1.78 0.81 -1.94
N SER A 238 -2.45 1.24 -0.88
CA SER A 238 -3.73 0.67 -0.44
C SER A 238 -4.78 1.77 -0.29
N VAL A 239 -5.86 1.69 -1.05
CA VAL A 239 -6.99 2.61 -1.01
C VAL A 239 -8.07 2.01 -0.11
N ASN A 240 -8.04 2.38 1.17
CA ASN A 240 -8.98 1.90 2.19
C ASN A 240 -9.13 0.35 2.21
N GLY A 241 -8.00 -0.35 2.19
CA GLY A 241 -7.91 -1.81 2.18
C GLY A 241 -7.62 -2.43 0.81
N ASP A 242 -7.97 -1.75 -0.29
CA ASP A 242 -7.83 -2.30 -1.64
C ASP A 242 -6.45 -1.96 -2.21
N ALA A 243 -5.67 -2.99 -2.60
CA ALA A 243 -4.30 -2.80 -3.06
C ALA A 243 -4.20 -2.44 -4.56
N SER A 244 -3.33 -1.49 -4.88
CA SER A 244 -2.95 -1.12 -6.27
C SER A 244 -1.43 -1.13 -6.41
N THR A 245 -0.92 -1.72 -7.50
CA THR A 245 0.49 -1.67 -7.90
C THR A 245 0.65 -0.84 -9.17
N LEU A 246 1.87 -0.37 -9.47
CA LEU A 246 2.12 0.39 -10.70
C LEU A 246 1.90 -0.45 -11.97
N GLU A 247 1.96 -1.77 -11.88
CA GLU A 247 1.79 -2.69 -13.00
C GLU A 247 0.32 -2.94 -13.36
N ASN A 248 -0.58 -2.83 -12.38
CA ASN A 248 -2.01 -3.09 -12.56
C ASN A 248 -2.88 -1.83 -12.40
N ASP A 249 -2.30 -0.67 -12.13
CA ASP A 249 -3.01 0.59 -11.98
C ASP A 249 -2.66 1.57 -13.11
N VAL A 250 -3.68 2.06 -13.84
CA VAL A 250 -3.50 3.01 -14.94
C VAL A 250 -3.87 4.44 -14.58
N SER A 251 -4.10 4.73 -13.30
CA SER A 251 -4.24 6.09 -12.82
C SER A 251 -2.90 6.80 -12.72
N GLN A 252 -2.87 8.10 -13.02
CA GLN A 252 -1.75 8.97 -12.72
C GLN A 252 -2.25 10.14 -11.89
N TRP A 253 -1.68 10.30 -10.71
CA TRP A 253 -2.07 11.37 -9.81
C TRP A 253 -0.90 11.83 -8.94
N LEU A 254 -1.03 13.01 -8.36
CA LEU A 254 -0.06 13.54 -7.42
C LEU A 254 -0.74 14.33 -6.30
N VAL A 255 0.02 14.53 -5.23
CA VAL A 255 -0.31 15.48 -4.15
C VAL A 255 0.89 16.39 -3.87
N SER A 256 0.65 17.63 -3.45
CA SER A 256 1.70 18.55 -3.04
C SER A 256 2.14 18.35 -1.59
N GLU A 257 3.41 18.52 -1.23
CA GLU A 257 3.83 18.47 0.19
C GLU A 257 3.37 19.70 0.98
N ALA A 258 3.35 20.87 0.35
CA ALA A 258 2.77 22.09 0.90
C ALA A 258 1.47 22.42 0.18
N GLY A 259 0.48 22.93 0.93
CA GLY A 259 -0.87 23.23 0.42
C GLY A 259 -1.77 21.99 0.33
N ASN A 260 -2.95 22.17 -0.26
CA ASN A 260 -4.02 21.17 -0.30
C ASN A 260 -4.32 20.68 -1.73
N LYS A 261 -3.28 20.51 -2.55
CA LYS A 261 -3.45 20.20 -3.97
C LYS A 261 -3.39 18.70 -4.23
N PHE A 262 -4.45 18.19 -4.83
CA PHE A 262 -4.48 16.90 -5.50
C PHE A 262 -4.57 17.13 -7.01
N CYS A 263 -3.84 16.39 -7.84
CA CYS A 263 -4.00 16.47 -9.29
C CYS A 263 -4.13 15.09 -9.93
N ALA A 264 -5.06 14.96 -10.88
CA ALA A 264 -5.12 13.85 -11.83
C ALA A 264 -4.43 14.26 -13.14
N ILE A 265 -3.60 13.38 -13.69
CA ILE A 265 -2.81 13.63 -14.90
C ILE A 265 -3.14 12.56 -15.94
N ASP A 266 -3.19 12.91 -17.22
CA ASP A 266 -3.50 11.95 -18.28
C ASP A 266 -2.27 11.19 -18.83
N LYS A 267 -1.06 11.70 -18.54
CA LYS A 267 0.21 11.18 -19.03
C LYS A 267 1.08 10.59 -17.93
N PRO A 268 1.73 9.43 -18.17
CA PRO A 268 2.68 8.88 -17.22
C PRO A 268 3.97 9.69 -17.15
N TYR A 269 4.76 9.47 -16.10
CA TYR A 269 6.07 10.11 -15.91
C TYR A 269 7.16 9.44 -16.74
N HIS A 270 7.01 9.52 -18.07
CA HIS A 270 8.00 9.05 -19.06
C HIS A 270 8.68 10.25 -19.73
N LYS A 271 9.91 10.11 -20.24
CA LYS A 271 10.59 11.19 -20.97
C LYS A 271 9.89 11.52 -22.30
N SER A 272 9.24 10.54 -22.93
CA SER A 272 8.57 10.70 -24.23
C SER A 272 7.42 11.72 -24.18
N GLN A 273 6.68 11.81 -23.05
CA GLN A 273 5.54 12.72 -22.91
C GLN A 273 5.90 14.20 -23.12
N ALA A 274 7.18 14.59 -22.93
CA ALA A 274 7.60 15.95 -23.22
C ALA A 274 7.26 16.36 -24.66
N LYS A 275 7.24 15.40 -25.59
CA LYS A 275 6.91 15.58 -27.02
C LYS A 275 5.45 15.28 -27.37
N GLU A 276 4.60 15.08 -26.37
CA GLU A 276 3.17 14.75 -26.51
C GLU A 276 2.32 15.84 -25.84
N PRO A 277 1.03 15.99 -26.19
CA PRO A 277 0.13 16.82 -25.40
C PRO A 277 -0.16 16.15 -24.04
N ALA A 278 -0.43 16.95 -23.01
CA ALA A 278 -0.80 16.46 -21.68
C ALA A 278 -1.73 17.43 -20.97
N MET A 279 -2.54 16.91 -20.06
CA MET A 279 -3.45 17.66 -19.21
C MET A 279 -3.36 17.17 -17.76
N ALA A 280 -3.46 18.10 -16.81
CA ALA A 280 -3.65 17.81 -15.41
C ALA A 280 -4.79 18.65 -14.84
N VAL A 281 -5.67 18.00 -14.07
CA VAL A 281 -6.77 18.63 -13.34
C VAL A 281 -6.40 18.63 -11.87
N CYS A 282 -6.10 19.81 -11.33
CA CYS A 282 -5.70 20.00 -9.94
C CYS A 282 -6.85 20.57 -9.12
N ILE A 283 -7.22 19.91 -8.04
CA ILE A 283 -8.28 20.31 -7.11
C ILE A 283 -7.62 20.85 -5.84
N ASP A 284 -8.09 22.00 -5.38
CA ASP A 284 -7.73 22.57 -4.07
C ASP A 284 -8.78 22.16 -3.04
N ASP A 285 -8.52 21.06 -2.35
CA ASP A 285 -9.43 20.54 -1.34
C ASP A 285 -8.65 19.77 -0.29
N VAL A 286 -8.76 20.20 0.97
CA VAL A 286 -8.00 19.62 2.08
C VAL A 286 -8.38 18.16 2.33
N THR A 287 -9.65 17.80 2.11
CA THR A 287 -10.17 16.45 2.37
C THR A 287 -9.63 15.47 1.32
N ILE A 288 -9.77 15.81 0.04
CA ILE A 288 -9.21 15.01 -1.06
C ILE A 288 -7.69 14.91 -0.94
N PHE A 289 -7.02 16.03 -0.70
CA PHE A 289 -5.58 16.06 -0.47
C PHE A 289 -5.17 15.11 0.66
N THR A 290 -5.83 15.21 1.82
CA THR A 290 -5.51 14.39 3.00
C THR A 290 -5.62 12.91 2.68
N ARG A 291 -6.70 12.49 2.02
CA ARG A 291 -6.94 11.08 1.68
C ARG A 291 -5.97 10.53 0.66
N PHE A 292 -5.62 11.31 -0.36
CA PHE A 292 -4.60 10.90 -1.32
C PHE A 292 -3.20 10.95 -0.71
N ASN A 293 -2.93 11.88 0.21
CA ASN A 293 -1.66 11.94 0.92
C ASN A 293 -1.48 10.74 1.86
N GLU A 294 -2.51 10.30 2.57
CA GLU A 294 -2.51 9.09 3.41
C GLU A 294 -2.13 7.81 2.63
N ILE A 295 -2.64 7.66 1.40
CA ILE A 295 -2.31 6.50 0.55
C ILE A 295 -1.00 6.72 -0.23
N ALA A 296 -0.60 7.97 -0.47
CA ALA A 296 0.74 8.34 -0.95
C ALA A 296 1.82 8.13 0.11
N PHE A 297 1.41 7.92 1.36
CA PHE A 297 2.31 7.70 2.48
C PHE A 297 2.83 6.26 2.44
N ILE A 298 4.11 6.18 2.08
CA ILE A 298 5.02 5.34 2.84
C ILE A 298 4.93 5.89 4.28
N ARG A 299 4.01 5.44 5.15
CA ARG A 299 4.11 5.70 6.60
C ARG A 299 5.57 5.46 6.95
N ALA A 300 6.33 6.49 7.26
CA ALA A 300 7.73 6.27 7.59
C ALA A 300 7.77 5.39 8.85
N TRP A 301 8.96 4.92 9.22
CA TRP A 301 9.09 4.50 10.61
C TRP A 301 8.70 5.69 11.48
N ASP A 302 7.98 5.46 12.57
CA ASP A 302 7.72 6.50 13.56
C ASP A 302 8.60 6.21 14.76
N ASN A 303 9.21 7.24 15.34
CA ASN A 303 9.90 7.08 16.61
C ASN A 303 8.86 6.70 17.68
N GLY A 304 9.20 5.72 18.52
CA GLY A 304 8.38 5.40 19.68
C GLY A 304 8.22 6.63 20.58
N ALA A 305 7.02 6.83 21.13
CA ALA A 305 6.71 8.02 21.92
C ALA A 305 7.52 8.13 23.22
N GLN A 306 7.99 7.00 23.76
CA GLN A 306 8.84 6.92 24.95
C GLN A 306 9.93 5.83 24.79
N PRO A 307 11.08 5.97 25.47
CA PRO A 307 12.10 4.92 25.54
C PRO A 307 11.58 3.62 26.16
N PHE A 308 12.11 2.47 25.71
CA PHE A 308 11.77 1.16 26.28
C PHE A 308 12.16 0.99 27.76
N THR A 309 12.98 1.87 28.33
CA THR A 309 13.28 1.87 29.77
C THR A 309 12.10 2.32 30.63
N ASN A 310 11.12 3.02 30.04
CA ASN A 310 9.95 3.51 30.75
C ASN A 310 8.83 2.45 30.69
N ALA A 311 8.10 2.21 31.77
CA ALA A 311 7.00 1.25 31.74
C ALA A 311 5.79 1.74 30.91
N GLY A 312 5.55 3.04 30.90
CA GLY A 312 4.42 3.68 30.23
C GLY A 312 4.81 4.47 28.98
N GLY A 313 3.80 4.78 28.15
CA GLY A 313 3.95 5.67 27.00
C GLY A 313 4.55 5.04 25.75
N HIS A 314 4.69 3.72 25.70
CA HIS A 314 4.99 2.99 24.47
C HIS A 314 4.16 1.70 24.37
N SER A 315 3.97 1.22 23.13
CA SER A 315 3.03 0.13 22.82
C SER A 315 3.38 -1.19 23.51
N PHE A 316 4.67 -1.54 23.58
CA PHE A 316 5.07 -2.80 24.22
C PHE A 316 4.93 -2.80 25.74
N GLY A 317 5.15 -1.68 26.43
CA GLY A 317 4.93 -1.57 27.86
C GLY A 317 3.46 -1.79 28.20
N LYS A 318 2.57 -1.19 27.39
CA LYS A 318 1.12 -1.42 27.46
C LYS A 318 0.75 -2.88 27.15
N ALA A 319 1.30 -3.46 26.08
CA ALA A 319 0.97 -4.82 25.65
C ALA A 319 1.34 -5.91 26.67
N ILE A 320 2.29 -5.64 27.58
CA ILE A 320 2.71 -6.59 28.61
C ILE A 320 2.34 -6.15 30.02
N GLU A 321 1.51 -5.11 30.19
CA GLU A 321 1.22 -4.54 31.51
C GLU A 321 0.68 -5.60 32.49
N ASP A 322 -0.18 -6.49 32.02
CA ASP A 322 -0.79 -7.56 32.81
C ASP A 322 0.10 -8.82 32.93
N VAL A 323 1.12 -8.92 32.08
CA VAL A 323 2.16 -9.96 32.14
C VAL A 323 3.17 -9.66 33.24
N VAL A 324 3.54 -8.38 33.39
CA VAL A 324 4.48 -7.93 34.42
C VAL A 324 3.78 -7.50 35.72
N GLY A 325 2.52 -7.09 35.63
CA GLY A 325 1.65 -6.76 36.74
C GLY A 325 0.78 -7.93 37.23
N ASN A 326 -0.15 -7.64 38.13
CA ASN A 326 -1.04 -8.65 38.70
C ASN A 326 -2.50 -8.37 38.29
N ASN A 327 -2.93 -8.99 37.20
CA ASN A 327 -4.33 -9.03 36.77
C ASN A 327 -4.89 -10.44 36.92
N ARG A 328 -6.09 -10.56 37.50
CA ARG A 328 -6.73 -11.85 37.80
C ARG A 328 -7.26 -12.53 36.55
N ASP A 329 -7.73 -11.74 35.58
CA ASP A 329 -8.40 -12.23 34.38
C ASP A 329 -7.43 -12.49 33.22
N ILE A 330 -6.18 -12.07 33.32
CA ILE A 330 -5.18 -12.27 32.27
C ILE A 330 -4.24 -13.41 32.66
N LYS A 331 -4.12 -14.39 31.75
CA LYS A 331 -3.23 -15.55 31.85
C LYS A 331 -2.28 -15.60 30.67
N PHE A 332 -1.10 -16.16 30.88
CA PHE A 332 -0.09 -16.21 29.82
C PHE A 332 0.91 -17.35 29.99
N LEU A 333 1.51 -17.70 28.85
CA LEU A 333 2.68 -18.55 28.75
C LEU A 333 3.82 -17.72 28.16
N ALA A 334 4.95 -17.66 28.86
CA ALA A 334 6.13 -16.94 28.42
C ALA A 334 7.31 -17.88 28.18
N TYR A 335 7.99 -17.68 27.05
CA TYR A 335 9.11 -18.49 26.63
C TYR A 335 10.28 -17.62 26.18
N ASN A 336 11.51 -18.01 26.55
CA ASN A 336 12.72 -17.27 26.22
C ASN A 336 13.94 -18.19 26.41
N ASN A 337 14.84 -18.24 25.43
CA ASN A 337 16.08 -19.01 25.52
C ASN A 337 17.13 -18.41 26.48
N VAL A 338 16.94 -17.16 26.90
CA VAL A 338 17.69 -16.48 27.97
C VAL A 338 16.66 -15.82 28.89
N PRO A 339 15.96 -16.60 29.73
CA PRO A 339 14.88 -16.04 30.54
C PRO A 339 15.42 -15.12 31.65
N PRO A 340 14.63 -14.14 32.10
CA PRO A 340 15.02 -13.28 33.22
C PRO A 340 15.40 -14.11 34.45
N ARG A 341 16.48 -13.71 35.14
CA ARG A 341 16.97 -14.32 36.39
C ARG A 341 17.45 -15.78 36.31
N VAL A 342 17.57 -16.35 35.11
CA VAL A 342 18.15 -17.69 34.90
C VAL A 342 19.36 -17.60 33.97
N PRO A 343 20.56 -17.28 34.50
CA PRO A 343 21.76 -17.18 33.69
C PRO A 343 22.21 -18.56 33.20
N ASN A 344 22.93 -18.59 32.07
CA ASN A 344 23.66 -19.75 31.55
C ASN A 344 22.81 -20.98 31.16
N LEU A 345 21.52 -20.80 30.88
CA LEU A 345 20.68 -21.88 30.36
C LEU A 345 21.17 -22.34 28.97
N LYS A 346 21.38 -23.64 28.80
CA LYS A 346 21.77 -24.23 27.51
C LYS A 346 20.54 -24.73 26.76
N THR A 347 20.24 -24.12 25.63
CA THR A 347 19.18 -24.57 24.71
C THR A 347 19.60 -24.34 23.27
N LYS A 348 19.05 -25.14 22.35
CA LYS A 348 19.24 -24.96 20.91
C LYS A 348 18.17 -24.08 20.29
N SER A 349 17.09 -23.74 21.00
CA SER A 349 16.06 -22.82 20.51
C SER A 349 16.49 -21.37 20.69
N ASN A 350 16.15 -20.50 19.73
CA ASN A 350 16.33 -19.05 19.87
C ASN A 350 15.00 -18.31 20.09
N SER A 351 13.89 -19.03 20.00
CA SER A 351 12.54 -18.49 20.07
C SER A 351 12.28 -17.81 21.42
N LYS A 352 11.68 -16.61 21.36
CA LYS A 352 11.19 -15.86 22.53
C LYS A 352 9.84 -15.25 22.25
N GLY A 353 9.00 -15.15 23.26
CA GLY A 353 7.66 -14.60 23.11
C GLY A 353 6.74 -14.90 24.28
N ILE A 354 5.50 -14.46 24.13
CA ILE A 354 4.45 -14.52 25.15
C ILE A 354 3.13 -14.82 24.43
N ILE A 355 2.39 -15.81 24.91
CA ILE A 355 0.99 -16.04 24.55
C ILE A 355 0.15 -15.54 25.71
N ILE A 356 -0.76 -14.61 25.46
CA ILE A 356 -1.63 -13.97 26.45
C ILE A 356 -3.08 -14.29 26.09
N LEU A 357 -3.91 -14.60 27.07
CA LEU A 357 -5.36 -14.72 26.91
C LEU A 357 -6.10 -14.14 28.12
N SER A 358 -7.36 -13.77 27.89
CA SER A 358 -8.30 -13.36 28.95
C SER A 358 -9.18 -14.55 29.35
N ILE A 359 -9.35 -14.78 30.64
CA ILE A 359 -10.33 -15.73 31.19
C ILE A 359 -11.61 -15.05 31.68
N ALA A 360 -11.76 -13.74 31.42
CA ALA A 360 -13.00 -13.03 31.71
C ALA A 360 -14.17 -13.64 30.93
N ALA A 361 -15.33 -13.77 31.60
CA ALA A 361 -16.50 -14.40 31.01
C ALA A 361 -16.89 -13.75 29.66
N ALA A 362 -17.28 -14.59 28.69
CA ALA A 362 -17.75 -14.19 27.36
C ALA A 362 -16.78 -13.30 26.55
N THR A 363 -15.47 -13.43 26.78
CA THR A 363 -14.44 -12.68 26.06
C THR A 363 -13.55 -13.62 25.25
N ASP A 364 -13.47 -13.45 23.92
CA ASP A 364 -12.45 -14.10 23.05
C ASP A 364 -11.36 -13.08 22.76
N SER A 365 -10.31 -13.08 23.60
CA SER A 365 -9.25 -12.08 23.53
C SER A 365 -7.89 -12.68 23.84
N ALA A 366 -7.09 -12.88 22.79
CA ALA A 366 -5.72 -13.33 22.93
C ALA A 366 -4.72 -12.45 22.16
N ALA A 367 -3.47 -12.52 22.59
CA ALA A 367 -2.36 -11.88 21.91
C ALA A 367 -1.15 -12.82 21.87
N TRP A 368 -0.40 -12.74 20.77
CA TRP A 368 0.89 -13.40 20.63
C TRP A 368 1.98 -12.37 20.38
N ILE A 369 2.93 -12.32 21.30
CA ILE A 369 4.08 -11.43 21.24
C ILE A 369 5.32 -12.24 20.88
N LEU A 370 6.08 -11.73 19.91
CA LEU A 370 7.37 -12.26 19.48
C LEU A 370 8.44 -11.19 19.71
N HIS A 371 9.60 -11.57 20.20
CA HIS A 371 10.70 -10.61 20.38
C HIS A 371 12.08 -11.25 20.29
N THR A 372 13.11 -10.42 20.16
CA THR A 372 14.51 -10.88 20.18
C THR A 372 15.23 -10.63 21.52
N VAL A 373 14.62 -9.87 22.43
CA VAL A 373 15.23 -9.36 23.68
C VAL A 373 15.55 -10.48 24.71
N PRO A 374 16.82 -10.75 25.03
CA PRO A 374 17.23 -11.60 26.15
C PRO A 374 16.81 -11.02 27.50
N GLY A 375 16.46 -11.85 28.48
CA GLY A 375 16.15 -11.40 29.84
C GLY A 375 14.80 -10.67 29.99
N PHE A 376 13.92 -10.75 29.00
CA PHE A 376 12.65 -10.03 28.95
C PHE A 376 11.47 -10.94 28.54
N PRO A 377 10.24 -10.64 28.99
CA PRO A 377 9.89 -9.82 30.15
C PRO A 377 10.08 -10.59 31.47
N ALA A 378 10.15 -9.88 32.59
CA ALA A 378 10.17 -10.50 33.91
C ALA A 378 8.74 -10.71 34.44
N ALA A 379 8.18 -11.90 34.19
CA ALA A 379 6.80 -12.27 34.52
C ALA A 379 6.45 -11.98 36.00
N LYS A 380 5.35 -11.24 36.23
CA LYS A 380 4.81 -10.88 37.56
C LYS A 380 5.78 -10.17 38.52
N THR A 381 6.81 -9.48 38.01
CA THR A 381 7.81 -8.78 38.86
C THR A 381 7.89 -7.27 38.62
N GLY A 382 6.95 -6.70 37.86
CA GLY A 382 7.01 -5.32 37.38
C GLY A 382 7.79 -5.18 36.07
N TYR A 383 7.57 -4.06 35.39
CA TYR A 383 8.23 -3.79 34.11
C TYR A 383 9.72 -3.53 34.32
N SER A 384 10.56 -4.26 33.57
CA SER A 384 12.01 -4.06 33.58
C SER A 384 12.59 -4.28 32.19
N TRP A 385 13.29 -3.28 31.66
CA TRP A 385 14.05 -3.40 30.42
C TRP A 385 15.51 -3.81 30.72
N PRO A 386 16.06 -4.85 30.05
CA PRO A 386 17.45 -5.24 30.22
C PRO A 386 18.42 -4.18 29.69
N VAL A 387 19.11 -3.47 30.60
CA VAL A 387 19.99 -2.33 30.24
C VAL A 387 21.09 -2.71 29.22
N ALA A 388 21.61 -3.93 29.29
CA ALA A 388 22.62 -4.44 28.34
C ALA A 388 22.12 -4.46 26.88
N GLU A 389 20.81 -4.51 26.66
CA GLU A 389 20.21 -4.58 25.34
C GLU A 389 19.98 -3.18 24.71
N ASN A 390 20.29 -2.09 25.43
CA ASN A 390 20.25 -0.72 24.87
C ASN A 390 21.21 -0.52 23.69
N ALA A 391 22.31 -1.27 23.66
CA ALA A 391 23.34 -1.16 22.63
C ALA A 391 23.05 -2.01 21.38
N ARG A 392 21.90 -2.70 21.33
CA ARG A 392 21.61 -3.73 20.32
C ARG A 392 20.29 -3.48 19.61
N GLY A 393 20.25 -3.82 18.32
CA GLY A 393 19.03 -3.77 17.53
C GLY A 393 18.09 -4.91 17.89
N HIS A 394 16.84 -4.60 18.24
CA HIS A 394 15.80 -5.57 18.58
C HIS A 394 14.54 -5.40 17.74
N LEU A 395 13.82 -6.50 17.56
CA LEU A 395 12.52 -6.52 16.92
C LEU A 395 11.51 -7.10 17.90
N LEU A 396 10.38 -6.42 18.05
CA LEU A 396 9.24 -6.87 18.83
C LEU A 396 7.99 -6.78 17.94
N ILE A 397 7.15 -7.81 17.97
CA ILE A 397 5.91 -7.91 17.21
C ILE A 397 4.80 -8.33 18.17
N CYS A 398 3.66 -7.66 18.11
CA CYS A 398 2.46 -8.03 18.85
C CYS A 398 1.33 -8.30 17.85
N LEU A 399 0.69 -9.46 17.97
CA LEU A 399 -0.43 -9.89 17.13
C LEU A 399 -1.65 -10.14 18.02
N THR A 400 -2.74 -9.41 17.80
CA THR A 400 -4.05 -9.74 18.37
C THR A 400 -4.66 -10.89 17.58
N ILE A 401 -5.09 -11.94 18.28
CA ILE A 401 -5.58 -13.20 17.70
C ILE A 401 -6.77 -13.71 18.52
N SER A 402 -7.60 -14.56 17.92
CA SER A 402 -8.59 -15.32 18.68
C SER A 402 -7.92 -16.47 19.45
N GLU A 403 -8.50 -16.85 20.58
CA GLU A 403 -8.00 -17.93 21.44
C GLU A 403 -7.96 -19.28 20.71
N SER A 404 -8.92 -19.50 19.79
CA SER A 404 -8.97 -20.67 18.92
C SER A 404 -7.70 -20.90 18.08
N GLN A 405 -6.87 -19.87 17.89
CA GLN A 405 -5.64 -19.94 17.09
C GLN A 405 -4.40 -20.31 17.93
N ILE A 406 -4.50 -20.29 19.26
CA ILE A 406 -3.39 -20.61 20.17
C ILE A 406 -2.85 -22.01 19.92
N ASN A 407 -3.72 -22.99 19.68
CA ASN A 407 -3.29 -24.38 19.46
C ASN A 407 -2.48 -24.54 18.16
N ALA A 408 -2.75 -23.74 17.12
CA ALA A 408 -1.95 -23.73 15.89
C ALA A 408 -0.56 -23.13 16.14
N ILE A 409 -0.48 -22.06 16.92
CA ILE A 409 0.81 -21.48 17.35
C ILE A 409 1.59 -22.50 18.19
N ALA A 410 0.93 -23.16 19.14
CA ALA A 410 1.53 -24.18 19.98
C ALA A 410 2.09 -25.37 19.19
N ALA A 411 1.41 -25.81 18.13
CA ALA A 411 1.91 -26.86 17.24
C ALA A 411 3.26 -26.48 16.59
N SER A 412 3.41 -25.21 16.21
CA SER A 412 4.67 -24.67 15.69
C SER A 412 5.74 -24.53 16.77
N LEU A 413 5.38 -24.05 17.97
CA LEU A 413 6.29 -23.91 19.11
C LEU A 413 6.83 -25.27 19.59
N LEU A 414 5.99 -26.31 19.61
CA LEU A 414 6.37 -27.66 20.03
C LEU A 414 7.54 -28.23 19.20
N LEU A 415 7.60 -27.90 17.91
CA LEU A 415 8.71 -28.33 17.03
C LEU A 415 10.01 -27.58 17.32
N VAL A 416 9.91 -26.32 17.75
CA VAL A 416 11.09 -25.46 17.98
C VAL A 416 11.60 -25.47 19.42
N GLN A 417 10.91 -26.21 20.30
CA GLN A 417 11.34 -26.55 21.65
C GLN A 417 11.84 -25.32 22.45
N PRO A 418 11.01 -24.26 22.55
CA PRO A 418 11.40 -23.08 23.31
C PRO A 418 11.44 -23.42 24.80
N VAL A 419 12.23 -22.65 25.56
CA VAL A 419 12.24 -22.75 27.01
C VAL A 419 11.08 -21.94 27.55
N ILE A 420 10.10 -22.62 28.15
CA ILE A 420 8.99 -22.00 28.88
C ILE A 420 9.47 -21.72 30.29
N TYR A 421 9.44 -20.46 30.70
CA TYR A 421 9.90 -20.05 32.04
C TYR A 421 8.75 -19.55 32.92
N TYR A 422 7.56 -19.36 32.35
CA TYR A 422 6.34 -19.04 33.08
C TYR A 422 5.11 -19.56 32.32
N ASN A 423 4.15 -20.12 33.04
CA ASN A 423 2.84 -20.50 32.51
C ASN A 423 1.81 -20.50 33.65
N ASP A 424 0.77 -19.69 33.53
CA ASP A 424 -0.39 -19.70 34.44
C ASP A 424 -1.73 -19.91 33.71
N ILE A 425 -1.70 -20.30 32.43
CA ILE A 425 -2.91 -20.61 31.66
C ILE A 425 -3.57 -21.89 32.22
N PRO A 426 -4.82 -21.81 32.71
CA PRO A 426 -5.47 -22.95 33.35
C PRO A 426 -5.93 -23.99 32.31
N GLN A 427 -5.98 -25.26 32.73
CA GLN A 427 -6.36 -26.38 31.86
C GLN A 427 -7.78 -26.27 31.30
N THR A 428 -8.67 -25.51 31.95
CA THR A 428 -10.03 -25.26 31.46
C THR A 428 -10.03 -24.55 30.11
N GLU A 429 -9.14 -23.59 29.90
CA GLU A 429 -9.01 -22.89 28.62
C GLU A 429 -8.34 -23.74 27.54
N THR A 430 -7.51 -24.70 27.96
CA THR A 430 -6.67 -25.49 27.04
C THR A 430 -7.20 -26.90 26.82
N ALA A 431 -8.40 -27.23 27.30
CA ALA A 431 -9.01 -28.55 27.16
C ALA A 431 -9.09 -28.99 25.68
N GLY A 432 -9.41 -28.06 24.78
CA GLY A 432 -9.44 -28.28 23.33
C GLY A 432 -8.08 -28.09 22.61
N MET A 433 -6.99 -27.88 23.32
CA MET A 433 -5.68 -27.47 22.77
C MET A 433 -4.58 -28.52 23.01
N PRO A 434 -4.62 -29.68 22.31
CA PRO A 434 -3.69 -30.79 22.58
C PRO A 434 -2.21 -30.43 22.32
N TYR A 435 -1.89 -29.54 21.37
CA TYR A 435 -0.51 -29.13 21.15
C TYR A 435 -0.03 -28.15 22.21
N PHE A 436 -0.92 -27.28 22.71
CA PHE A 436 -0.61 -26.41 23.84
C PHE A 436 -0.31 -27.23 25.09
N ASN A 437 -1.15 -28.22 25.42
CA ASN A 437 -0.92 -29.06 26.59
C ASN A 437 0.43 -29.81 26.50
N LYS A 438 0.78 -30.33 25.31
CA LYS A 438 2.10 -30.93 25.09
C LYS A 438 3.25 -29.94 25.26
N LEU A 439 3.08 -28.71 24.78
CA LEU A 439 4.07 -27.65 24.91
C LEU A 439 4.27 -27.27 26.38
N ALA A 440 3.17 -27.04 27.11
CA ALA A 440 3.18 -26.71 28.54
C ALA A 440 3.81 -27.83 29.40
N ASP A 441 3.59 -29.10 29.04
CA ASP A 441 4.22 -30.26 29.70
C ASP A 441 5.73 -30.42 29.36
N GLY A 442 6.29 -29.57 28.49
CA GLY A 442 7.68 -29.69 28.03
C GLY A 442 7.94 -30.90 27.12
N LYS A 443 6.89 -31.47 26.49
CA LYS A 443 7.04 -32.60 25.57
C LYS A 443 7.71 -32.17 24.27
N ILE A 444 8.40 -33.11 23.64
CA ILE A 444 9.12 -32.88 22.38
C ILE A 444 8.53 -33.77 21.27
N SER A 445 8.35 -33.21 20.08
CA SER A 445 7.99 -33.99 18.89
C SER A 445 9.22 -34.72 18.34
N THR A 446 9.27 -36.03 18.51
CA THR A 446 10.35 -36.90 18.01
C THR A 446 9.99 -37.63 16.71
N LEU A 447 8.71 -37.62 16.32
CA LEU A 447 8.21 -38.28 15.12
C LEU A 447 8.06 -37.29 13.94
N PRO A 448 8.20 -37.75 12.69
CA PRO A 448 7.94 -36.94 11.52
C PRO A 448 6.46 -36.53 11.43
N PRO A 449 6.13 -35.41 10.75
CA PRO A 449 7.04 -34.55 9.97
C PRO A 449 7.89 -33.62 10.85
N PHE A 450 9.17 -33.46 10.48
CA PHE A 450 10.11 -32.58 11.20
C PHE A 450 10.03 -31.11 10.80
N THR A 451 9.10 -30.77 9.91
CA THR A 451 8.75 -29.39 9.56
C THR A 451 7.24 -29.21 9.61
N SER A 452 6.79 -28.02 9.99
CA SER A 452 5.38 -27.65 10.01
C SER A 452 5.17 -26.30 9.34
N ARG A 453 3.96 -26.13 8.81
CA ARG A 453 3.43 -24.87 8.31
C ARG A 453 2.05 -24.68 8.91
N GLN A 454 1.92 -23.66 9.74
CA GLN A 454 0.64 -23.22 10.28
C GLN A 454 0.25 -21.88 9.66
N THR A 455 -1.04 -21.56 9.69
CA THR A 455 -1.54 -20.26 9.24
C THR A 455 -2.58 -19.77 10.23
N ILE A 456 -2.40 -18.54 10.67
CA ILE A 456 -3.27 -17.83 11.60
C ILE A 456 -3.71 -16.51 10.96
N ARG A 457 -4.75 -15.88 11.51
CA ARG A 457 -5.27 -14.58 11.11
C ARG A 457 -5.42 -13.68 12.33
N THR A 458 -5.01 -12.43 12.21
CA THR A 458 -5.23 -11.45 13.28
C THR A 458 -6.72 -11.17 13.47
N GLN A 459 -7.11 -10.87 14.71
CA GLN A 459 -8.48 -10.50 15.06
C GLN A 459 -8.66 -8.99 14.92
N ASN A 460 -9.21 -8.54 13.78
CA ASN A 460 -9.57 -7.14 13.49
C ASN A 460 -10.58 -7.08 12.32
N ALA A 461 -11.05 -5.87 11.96
CA ALA A 461 -11.94 -5.67 10.82
C ALA A 461 -11.31 -6.03 9.45
N ASN A 462 -9.98 -5.99 9.34
CA ASN A 462 -9.22 -6.35 8.13
C ASN A 462 -8.11 -7.37 8.47
N PRO A 463 -8.45 -8.68 8.58
CA PRO A 463 -7.54 -9.72 9.06
C PRO A 463 -6.26 -9.83 8.24
N VAL A 464 -5.12 -9.80 8.94
CA VAL A 464 -3.80 -10.05 8.36
C VAL A 464 -3.49 -11.54 8.45
N THR A 465 -3.09 -12.15 7.34
CA THR A 465 -2.69 -13.56 7.31
C THR A 465 -1.24 -13.69 7.76
N VAL A 466 -0.99 -14.62 8.70
CA VAL A 466 0.34 -14.90 9.22
C VAL A 466 0.66 -16.38 9.04
N HIS A 467 1.74 -16.68 8.35
CA HIS A 467 2.26 -18.03 8.16
C HIS A 467 3.37 -18.32 9.15
N ILE A 468 3.29 -19.45 9.84
CA ILE A 468 4.31 -19.89 10.79
C ILE A 468 5.00 -21.11 10.20
N TYR A 469 6.30 -20.98 9.92
CA TYR A 469 7.14 -22.06 9.42
C TYR A 469 8.05 -22.52 10.55
N SER A 470 8.03 -23.82 10.84
CA SER A 470 8.80 -24.39 11.95
C SER A 470 9.56 -25.62 11.49
N LYS A 471 10.76 -25.83 12.03
CA LYS A 471 11.52 -27.07 11.89
C LYS A 471 12.07 -27.53 13.23
N SER A 472 12.09 -28.84 13.45
CA SER A 472 12.81 -29.43 14.59
C SER A 472 14.28 -29.64 14.26
N GLU A 473 15.10 -29.97 15.26
CA GLU A 473 16.51 -30.35 15.09
C GLU A 473 16.71 -31.49 14.07
N SER A 474 15.73 -32.41 13.94
CA SER A 474 15.80 -33.56 13.05
C SER A 474 15.65 -33.23 11.56
N SER A 475 15.07 -32.07 11.19
CA SER A 475 14.71 -31.75 9.80
C SER A 475 15.91 -31.59 8.85
N LYS A 476 17.11 -31.28 9.34
CA LYS A 476 18.33 -30.96 8.55
C LYS A 476 18.18 -29.84 7.51
N TYR A 477 17.00 -29.24 7.35
CA TYR A 477 16.76 -28.18 6.38
C TYR A 477 17.26 -26.81 6.86
N GLU A 478 17.75 -26.04 5.92
CA GLU A 478 18.09 -24.63 6.09
C GLU A 478 16.78 -23.81 6.05
N ILE A 479 16.43 -23.10 7.13
CA ILE A 479 15.11 -22.45 7.27
C ILE A 479 14.81 -21.43 6.15
N TYR A 480 15.81 -20.67 5.67
CA TYR A 480 15.58 -19.59 4.70
C TYR A 480 15.24 -20.12 3.30
N LYS A 481 16.15 -20.89 2.68
CA LYS A 481 16.02 -21.37 1.30
C LYS A 481 15.16 -22.62 1.20
N LYS A 482 15.36 -23.59 2.10
CA LYS A 482 14.71 -24.93 1.98
C LYS A 482 13.32 -24.97 2.58
N VAL A 483 12.97 -24.01 3.46
CA VAL A 483 11.62 -23.87 4.02
C VAL A 483 10.94 -22.62 3.47
N ILE A 484 11.38 -21.40 3.81
CA ILE A 484 10.67 -20.16 3.46
C ILE A 484 10.62 -19.93 1.94
N ALA A 485 11.77 -19.74 1.28
CA ALA A 485 11.80 -19.42 -0.16
C ALA A 485 11.19 -20.53 -1.02
N LYS A 486 11.37 -21.80 -0.61
CA LYS A 486 10.76 -22.96 -1.28
C LYS A 486 9.23 -22.92 -1.22
N VAL A 487 8.66 -22.63 -0.05
CA VAL A 487 7.20 -22.61 0.13
C VAL A 487 6.58 -21.34 -0.47
N LEU A 488 7.21 -20.18 -0.28
CA LEU A 488 6.75 -18.92 -0.87
C LEU A 488 6.86 -18.91 -2.39
N LYS A 489 7.72 -19.77 -2.96
CA LYS A 489 8.07 -19.79 -4.39
C LYS A 489 8.58 -18.42 -4.89
N LYS A 490 9.19 -17.63 -4.00
CA LYS A 490 9.67 -16.27 -4.26
C LYS A 490 11.14 -16.15 -3.85
N THR A 491 11.85 -15.21 -4.46
CA THR A 491 13.15 -14.76 -3.93
C THR A 491 12.91 -14.04 -2.61
N ILE A 492 13.86 -14.12 -1.68
CA ILE A 492 13.80 -13.34 -0.44
C ILE A 492 15.09 -12.53 -0.26
N LYS A 493 14.93 -11.28 0.20
CA LYS A 493 16.03 -10.41 0.64
C LYS A 493 16.21 -10.59 2.14
N VAL A 494 17.41 -10.91 2.61
CA VAL A 494 17.68 -11.34 3.99
C VAL A 494 18.59 -10.35 4.70
N TRP A 495 18.14 -9.89 5.88
CA TRP A 495 18.92 -9.17 6.87
C TRP A 495 19.18 -10.13 8.03
N SER A 496 20.43 -10.53 8.21
CA SER A 496 20.82 -11.46 9.26
C SER A 496 22.34 -11.53 9.39
N ARG A 497 22.82 -11.75 10.62
CA ARG A 497 24.20 -12.20 10.84
C ARG A 497 24.42 -13.53 10.13
N ARG A 498 25.62 -13.70 9.58
CA ARG A 498 25.92 -14.84 8.73
C ARG A 498 27.35 -15.32 8.91
N ASP A 499 27.55 -16.59 8.60
CA ASP A 499 28.87 -17.18 8.53
C ASP A 499 29.45 -17.01 7.11
N SER A 500 30.70 -17.42 6.93
CA SER A 500 31.33 -17.41 5.60
C SER A 500 30.84 -18.56 4.69
N LYS A 501 29.96 -19.46 5.18
CA LYS A 501 29.58 -20.71 4.52
C LYS A 501 28.30 -20.56 3.70
N LEU A 502 27.28 -19.89 4.24
CA LEU A 502 26.07 -19.59 3.48
C LEU A 502 26.27 -18.31 2.66
N LYS A 503 25.97 -18.40 1.36
CA LYS A 503 26.12 -17.30 0.39
C LYS A 503 24.77 -16.97 -0.23
N GLY A 504 24.65 -15.72 -0.68
CA GLY A 504 23.57 -15.34 -1.59
C GLY A 504 23.59 -16.19 -2.86
N ASP A 505 22.46 -16.31 -3.52
CA ASP A 505 22.34 -16.97 -4.82
C ASP A 505 21.64 -16.03 -5.79
N CYS A 506 22.08 -16.05 -7.04
CA CYS A 506 21.49 -15.29 -8.13
C CYS A 506 21.36 -16.11 -9.41
N ARG A 507 21.71 -17.41 -9.40
CA ARG A 507 21.74 -18.25 -10.60
C ARG A 507 20.44 -19.03 -10.73
N GLY A 508 19.71 -18.82 -11.83
CA GLY A 508 18.42 -19.47 -12.13
C GLY A 508 17.24 -18.50 -12.11
N SER A 509 16.03 -18.98 -12.40
CA SER A 509 14.88 -18.09 -12.66
C SER A 509 14.18 -17.55 -11.41
N GLN A 510 14.13 -18.27 -10.28
CA GLN A 510 13.42 -17.85 -9.04
C GLN A 510 13.91 -18.58 -7.76
N ARG A 511 13.46 -18.14 -6.57
CA ARG A 511 13.72 -18.72 -5.22
C ARG A 511 15.13 -18.51 -4.69
N HIS A 512 15.65 -17.31 -4.95
CA HIS A 512 16.98 -16.89 -4.55
C HIS A 512 17.03 -16.39 -3.11
N ILE A 513 18.23 -16.41 -2.54
CA ILE A 513 18.56 -15.67 -1.32
C ILE A 513 19.39 -14.47 -1.75
N ARG A 514 18.85 -13.26 -1.60
CA ARG A 514 19.59 -12.01 -1.80
C ARG A 514 19.98 -11.46 -0.43
N LEU A 515 21.24 -11.09 -0.24
CA LEU A 515 21.70 -10.56 1.03
C LEU A 515 21.60 -9.03 1.02
N ILE A 516 21.07 -8.47 2.10
CA ILE A 516 20.99 -7.02 2.29
C ILE A 516 22.36 -6.52 2.74
N LYS A 517 22.78 -5.38 2.17
CA LYS A 517 24.07 -4.76 2.47
C LYS A 517 24.02 -4.07 3.84
N SER A 518 25.10 -4.22 4.61
CA SER A 518 25.34 -3.52 5.87
C SER A 518 26.36 -2.39 5.66
N PRO A 519 26.23 -1.22 6.33
CA PRO A 519 25.18 -0.84 7.28
C PRO A 519 23.85 -0.48 6.60
N ALA A 520 22.77 -0.41 7.39
CA ALA A 520 21.46 0.06 6.97
C ALA A 520 20.95 1.15 7.92
N ALA A 521 19.89 1.86 7.51
CA ALA A 521 19.26 2.91 8.30
C ALA A 521 17.75 2.68 8.38
N ILE A 522 17.20 2.87 9.59
CA ILE A 522 15.77 2.87 9.87
C ILE A 522 15.42 4.30 10.29
N ASN A 523 14.91 5.11 9.35
CA ASN A 523 14.92 6.57 9.45
C ASN A 523 16.33 7.11 9.78
N ASP A 524 16.47 7.78 10.92
CA ASP A 524 17.71 8.40 11.41
C ASP A 524 18.49 7.46 12.36
N HIS A 525 18.05 6.21 12.52
CA HIS A 525 18.70 5.18 13.33
C HIS A 525 19.57 4.29 12.45
N ASN A 526 20.88 4.48 12.50
CA ASN A 526 21.84 3.64 11.81
C ASN A 526 22.01 2.29 12.54
N THR A 527 22.10 1.22 11.77
CA THR A 527 22.33 -0.14 12.29
C THR A 527 23.28 -0.90 11.38
N ASN A 528 23.87 -1.97 11.92
CA ASN A 528 24.75 -2.88 11.19
C ASN A 528 24.57 -4.30 11.74
N LEU A 529 25.10 -5.28 11.01
CA LEU A 529 24.95 -6.69 11.38
C LEU A 529 25.66 -7.04 12.70
N GLU A 530 26.63 -6.25 13.16
CA GLU A 530 27.36 -6.47 14.41
C GLU A 530 26.59 -6.00 15.65
N ALA A 531 25.79 -4.93 15.54
CA ALA A 531 24.97 -4.37 16.61
C ALA A 531 23.52 -4.90 16.58
N ASP A 532 23.02 -5.27 15.40
CA ASP A 532 21.68 -5.82 15.22
C ASP A 532 21.67 -7.33 15.46
N ILE A 533 20.69 -7.83 16.23
CA ILE A 533 20.52 -9.26 16.49
C ILE A 533 19.28 -9.83 15.82
N THR A 534 18.53 -8.99 15.13
CA THR A 534 17.34 -9.38 14.41
C THR A 534 17.72 -10.19 13.18
N ASN A 535 16.84 -11.12 12.82
CA ASN A 535 16.90 -11.77 11.52
C ASN A 535 15.53 -11.66 10.89
N TRP A 536 15.50 -11.11 9.69
CA TRP A 536 14.27 -10.90 8.96
C TRP A 536 14.50 -10.98 7.45
N ALA A 537 13.42 -11.21 6.72
CA ALA A 537 13.44 -11.27 5.28
C ALA A 537 12.18 -10.65 4.65
N VAL A 538 12.31 -10.16 3.43
CA VAL A 538 11.17 -9.69 2.63
C VAL A 538 11.12 -10.41 1.29
N SER A 539 9.93 -10.66 0.76
CA SER A 539 9.74 -11.35 -0.52
C SER A 539 9.95 -10.47 -1.74
N ASP A 540 10.61 -10.97 -2.78
CA ASP A 540 10.87 -10.24 -4.03
C ASP A 540 10.41 -11.08 -5.25
N PRO A 541 9.35 -10.68 -5.98
CA PRO A 541 8.40 -9.61 -5.66
C PRO A 541 7.42 -10.03 -4.55
N GLY A 542 6.81 -9.10 -3.82
CA GLY A 542 5.67 -9.46 -2.97
C GLY A 542 5.24 -8.46 -1.90
N ASN A 543 4.73 -9.04 -0.83
CA ASN A 543 3.90 -8.46 0.22
C ASN A 543 4.17 -9.11 1.58
N ILE A 544 5.23 -9.92 1.66
CA ILE A 544 5.53 -10.75 2.83
C ILE A 544 6.78 -10.23 3.52
N PHE A 545 6.63 -9.97 4.82
CA PHE A 545 7.72 -9.77 5.77
C PHE A 545 7.84 -11.00 6.67
N CYS A 546 9.04 -11.52 6.89
CA CYS A 546 9.29 -12.63 7.78
C CYS A 546 10.26 -12.24 8.89
N HIS A 547 9.93 -12.55 10.14
CA HIS A 547 10.88 -12.63 11.25
C HIS A 547 11.37 -14.08 11.39
N ILE A 548 12.68 -14.27 11.58
CA ILE A 548 13.31 -15.58 11.76
C ILE A 548 14.10 -15.57 13.07
N ASP A 549 13.95 -16.60 13.90
CA ASP A 549 14.61 -16.67 15.21
C ASP A 549 16.09 -17.09 15.12
N LYS A 550 16.48 -17.72 14.01
CA LYS A 550 17.84 -18.17 13.74
C LYS A 550 18.57 -17.28 12.72
N PRO A 551 19.87 -17.01 12.94
CA PRO A 551 20.68 -16.30 11.97
C PRO A 551 20.91 -17.12 10.70
N TYR A 552 21.28 -16.45 9.62
CA TYR A 552 21.61 -17.06 8.33
C TYR A 552 23.01 -17.70 8.36
N MET A 553 23.12 -18.79 9.12
CA MET A 553 24.34 -19.55 9.33
C MET A 553 24.14 -21.03 8.98
N LYS A 554 25.22 -21.76 8.70
CA LYS A 554 25.12 -23.18 8.30
C LYS A 554 24.73 -24.09 9.46
N ASN A 555 25.15 -23.76 10.68
CA ASN A 555 24.89 -24.55 11.89
C ASN A 555 23.39 -24.69 12.22
N GLN A 556 22.54 -23.69 11.91
CA GLN A 556 21.10 -23.78 12.23
C GLN A 556 20.38 -24.93 11.52
N THR A 557 20.97 -25.52 10.48
CA THR A 557 20.44 -26.75 9.86
C THR A 557 20.29 -27.91 10.87
N ARG A 558 21.08 -27.90 11.95
CA ARG A 558 21.05 -28.89 13.04
C ARG A 558 20.36 -28.35 14.31
N GLU A 559 19.63 -27.25 14.22
CA GLU A 559 18.95 -26.62 15.36
C GLU A 559 17.47 -26.42 15.04
N PRO A 560 16.58 -26.40 16.03
CA PRO A 560 15.22 -25.95 15.81
C PRO A 560 15.19 -24.49 15.33
N ALA A 561 14.24 -24.16 14.45
CA ALA A 561 14.09 -22.80 13.92
C ALA A 561 12.63 -22.50 13.57
N MET A 562 12.24 -21.25 13.77
CA MET A 562 10.92 -20.71 13.44
C MET A 562 11.05 -19.47 12.56
N ALA A 563 10.13 -19.34 11.61
CA ALA A 563 9.90 -18.11 10.87
C ALA A 563 8.42 -17.73 10.90
N ILE A 564 8.14 -16.48 11.24
CA ILE A 564 6.80 -15.89 11.25
C ILE A 564 6.74 -14.92 10.08
N CYS A 565 5.94 -15.26 9.07
CA CYS A 565 5.80 -14.50 7.83
C CYS A 565 4.42 -13.86 7.76
N ILE A 566 4.38 -12.54 7.80
CA ILE A 566 3.19 -11.69 7.80
C ILE A 566 2.92 -11.26 6.36
N ASP A 567 1.75 -11.61 5.83
CA ASP A 567 1.25 -11.10 4.56
C ASP A 567 0.56 -9.74 4.79
N ASN A 568 1.37 -8.68 4.75
CA ASN A 568 0.89 -7.32 4.89
C ASN A 568 1.77 -6.36 4.10
N ILE A 569 1.15 -5.68 3.13
CA ILE A 569 1.89 -4.85 2.20
C ILE A 569 2.54 -3.63 2.84
N ASN A 570 1.90 -3.05 3.86
CA ASN A 570 2.42 -1.86 4.52
C ASN A 570 3.69 -2.20 5.30
N ILE A 571 3.68 -3.31 6.06
CA ILE A 571 4.86 -3.81 6.78
C ILE A 571 5.96 -4.18 5.79
N PHE A 572 5.62 -4.98 4.77
CA PHE A 572 6.56 -5.36 3.71
C PHE A 572 7.27 -4.15 3.10
N ALA A 573 6.52 -3.11 2.71
CA ALA A 573 7.08 -1.94 2.05
C ALA A 573 8.07 -1.17 2.93
N ARG A 574 7.96 -1.22 4.27
CA ARG A 574 8.93 -0.57 5.18
C ARG A 574 10.25 -1.32 5.23
N PHE A 575 10.17 -2.63 5.37
CA PHE A 575 11.36 -3.47 5.40
C PHE A 575 12.03 -3.58 4.03
N ASP A 576 11.25 -3.56 2.94
CA ASP A 576 11.80 -3.56 1.58
C ASP A 576 12.53 -2.26 1.26
N ALA A 577 12.08 -1.12 1.80
CA ALA A 577 12.80 0.14 1.70
C ALA A 577 14.18 0.10 2.41
N ILE A 578 14.27 -0.58 3.57
CA ILE A 578 15.55 -0.84 4.24
C ILE A 578 16.41 -1.78 3.37
N ALA A 579 15.78 -2.77 2.73
CA ALA A 579 16.41 -3.76 1.86
C ALA A 579 16.78 -3.24 0.45
N ALA A 580 16.82 -1.93 0.23
CA ALA A 580 17.07 -1.33 -1.08
C ALA A 580 18.48 -1.63 -1.62
N GLN A 581 19.47 -1.74 -0.75
CA GLN A 581 20.84 -2.08 -1.13
C GLN A 581 21.12 -3.57 -0.89
N LEU A 582 21.49 -4.27 -1.95
CA LEU A 582 21.82 -5.69 -1.92
C LEU A 582 23.32 -5.87 -2.16
N GLU A 583 23.86 -6.94 -1.61
CA GLU A 583 25.22 -7.37 -1.92
C GLU A 583 25.32 -7.90 -3.34
N ASP A 584 26.52 -7.79 -3.89
CA ASP A 584 26.83 -8.37 -5.18
C ASP A 584 26.65 -9.89 -5.13
N CYS A 585 26.14 -10.43 -6.22
CA CYS A 585 26.02 -11.88 -6.38
C CYS A 585 27.41 -12.51 -6.34
N PRO A 586 27.59 -13.63 -5.60
CA PRO A 586 28.85 -14.36 -5.64
C PRO A 586 29.19 -14.73 -7.08
N LYS A 587 30.45 -14.48 -7.48
CA LYS A 587 30.96 -14.81 -8.81
C LYS A 587 30.89 -16.30 -9.07
#